data_AF-N0B2D0-F1
#
_entry.id   AF-N0B2D0-F1
#
_cell.length_a   1.000
_cell.length_b   1.000
_cell.length_c   1.000
_cell.angle_alpha   90.00
_cell.angle_beta   90.00
_cell.angle_gamma   90.00
#
_symmetry.space_group_name_H-M   'P 1'
#
loop_
_entity.id
_entity.type
_entity.pdbx_description
1 polymer ?
#
loop_
_entity_poly.entity_id
_entity_poly.type
_entity_poly.pdbx_seq_one_letter_code
_entity_poly.pdbx_strand_id
1 'polypeptide(L)'
;MKLKFPFAALAALALLAPTAAGASDMPKPTDILFNSPHIASVAAGTVLDYKFVRKPSNEKLLGTGFADDMTVTVESDATPGKKNVLVQIYTGERAREPQRITGMDGNPMLIVCLDNAVAHFRQLAGGDSAYLKNTFSRYLANDASIAPVKILYKGQEVDGFQITATPYANDKDKSKMGGFENATFKIALSSKIPGYLAQMVSDFTNTDKAAPTLVETTTLNGVGEVK
;
A
#
# COMPACT_ATOMS: atom_id res chain seq x y z
N MET A 1 12.77 -80.40 -8.93
CA MET A 1 11.67 -80.15 -9.89
C MET A 1 10.71 -79.14 -9.26
N LYS A 2 10.36 -78.08 -10.00
CA LYS A 2 9.66 -76.87 -9.55
C LYS A 2 8.15 -77.10 -9.33
N LEU A 3 7.54 -76.49 -8.30
CA LEU A 3 6.13 -76.00 -8.24
C LEU A 3 5.86 -75.22 -6.92
N LYS A 4 6.08 -73.90 -6.84
CA LYS A 4 5.10 -72.77 -6.79
C LYS A 4 3.77 -73.02 -6.05
N PHE A 5 3.43 -72.16 -5.07
CA PHE A 5 2.24 -71.26 -4.99
C PHE A 5 2.26 -70.39 -3.70
N PRO A 6 1.52 -69.25 -3.62
CA PRO A 6 2.08 -67.96 -3.21
C PRO A 6 1.57 -67.46 -1.84
N PHE A 7 2.40 -66.71 -1.12
CA PHE A 7 1.96 -65.90 0.03
C PHE A 7 1.51 -64.53 -0.47
N ALA A 8 0.22 -64.22 -0.31
CA ALA A 8 -0.34 -62.90 -0.54
C ALA A 8 0.09 -61.97 0.60
N ALA A 9 0.83 -60.90 0.27
CA ALA A 9 1.15 -59.83 1.20
C ALA A 9 0.12 -58.70 1.06
N LEU A 10 -0.64 -58.46 2.13
CA LEU A 10 -1.59 -57.36 2.24
C LEU A 10 -0.82 -56.08 2.58
N ALA A 11 -0.65 -55.17 1.61
CA ALA A 11 -0.07 -53.86 1.83
C ALA A 11 -1.19 -52.88 2.24
N ALA A 12 -1.19 -52.46 3.52
CA ALA A 12 -2.06 -51.40 4.00
C ALA A 12 -1.48 -50.04 3.58
N LEU A 13 -2.10 -49.41 2.58
CA LEU A 13 -1.79 -48.05 2.14
C LEU A 13 -2.46 -47.06 3.11
N ALA A 14 -1.68 -46.39 3.96
CA ALA A 14 -2.17 -45.28 4.77
C ALA A 14 -2.41 -44.07 3.85
N LEU A 15 -3.67 -43.79 3.55
CA LEU A 15 -4.09 -42.56 2.87
C LEU A 15 -3.88 -41.38 3.80
N LEU A 16 -2.78 -40.66 3.60
CA LEU A 16 -2.62 -39.29 4.08
C LEU A 16 -3.60 -38.41 3.31
N ALA A 17 -4.74 -38.11 3.92
CA ALA A 17 -5.64 -37.09 3.42
C ALA A 17 -4.93 -35.72 3.55
N PRO A 18 -4.86 -34.90 2.47
CA PRO A 18 -4.38 -33.54 2.61
C PRO A 18 -5.36 -32.79 3.49
N THR A 19 -4.86 -32.28 4.62
CA THR A 19 -5.59 -31.30 5.43
C THR A 19 -5.87 -30.10 4.55
N ALA A 20 -7.13 -29.89 4.19
CA ALA A 20 -7.58 -28.65 3.58
C ALA A 20 -7.17 -27.52 4.53
N ALA A 21 -6.17 -26.73 4.13
CA ALA A 21 -5.81 -25.51 4.82
C ALA A 21 -7.07 -24.64 4.87
N GLY A 22 -7.54 -24.37 6.08
CA GLY A 22 -8.75 -23.59 6.31
C GLY A 22 -8.68 -22.26 5.59
N ALA A 23 -9.85 -21.78 5.13
CA ALA A 23 -10.02 -20.42 4.68
C ALA A 23 -9.43 -19.48 5.73
N SER A 24 -8.26 -18.90 5.45
CA SER A 24 -7.73 -17.81 6.24
C SER A 24 -8.73 -16.66 6.06
N ASP A 25 -9.43 -16.28 7.12
CA ASP A 25 -10.24 -15.05 7.12
C ASP A 25 -9.31 -13.91 6.70
N MET A 26 -9.56 -13.37 5.50
CA MET A 26 -8.75 -12.31 4.95
C MET A 26 -8.89 -11.08 5.86
N PRO A 27 -7.78 -10.47 6.30
CA PRO A 27 -7.86 -9.32 7.19
C PRO A 27 -8.64 -8.18 6.52
N LYS A 28 -9.35 -7.37 7.31
CA LYS A 28 -10.04 -6.21 6.75
C LYS A 28 -9.01 -5.15 6.34
N PRO A 29 -9.22 -4.42 5.22
CA PRO A 29 -8.33 -3.33 4.82
C PRO A 29 -8.08 -2.32 5.94
N THR A 30 -9.11 -1.98 6.72
CA THR A 30 -9.00 -1.04 7.85
C THR A 30 -8.04 -1.52 8.94
N ASP A 31 -8.02 -2.82 9.20
CA ASP A 31 -7.21 -3.39 10.26
C ASP A 31 -5.72 -3.30 9.90
N ILE A 32 -5.40 -3.53 8.63
CA ILE A 32 -4.01 -3.41 8.13
C ILE A 32 -3.60 -1.96 7.96
N LEU A 33 -4.46 -1.09 7.42
CA LEU A 33 -4.09 0.29 7.11
C LEU A 33 -4.03 1.20 8.34
N PHE A 34 -4.91 0.99 9.32
CA PHE A 34 -5.13 2.00 10.37
C PHE A 34 -5.04 1.44 11.80
N ASN A 35 -5.45 0.19 12.04
CA ASN A 35 -5.47 -0.38 13.39
C ASN A 35 -4.18 -1.14 13.75
N SER A 36 -3.34 -1.43 12.76
CA SER A 36 -2.07 -2.13 12.97
C SER A 36 -1.01 -1.19 13.55
N PRO A 37 -0.20 -1.64 14.52
CA PRO A 37 0.86 -0.83 15.11
C PRO A 37 2.14 -0.87 14.24
N HIS A 38 2.06 -0.26 13.04
CA HIS A 38 3.08 -0.35 11.98
C HIS A 38 4.52 -0.02 12.43
N ILE A 39 4.70 0.93 13.35
CA ILE A 39 6.01 1.40 13.80
C ILE A 39 6.35 1.03 15.24
N ALA A 40 5.46 0.35 15.97
CA ALA A 40 5.66 0.04 17.39
C ALA A 40 6.92 -0.81 17.66
N SER A 41 7.28 -1.71 16.73
CA SER A 41 8.47 -2.55 16.81
C SER A 41 9.71 -1.94 16.15
N VAL A 42 9.60 -0.76 15.54
CA VAL A 42 10.73 -0.10 14.87
C VAL A 42 11.63 0.56 15.92
N ALA A 43 12.93 0.30 15.85
CA ALA A 43 13.91 0.81 16.82
C ALA A 43 14.09 2.34 16.67
N ALA A 44 14.30 3.03 17.78
CA ALA A 44 14.73 4.42 17.77
C ALA A 44 16.05 4.60 16.99
N GLY A 45 16.18 5.72 16.29
CA GLY A 45 17.25 5.99 15.33
C GLY A 45 17.02 5.40 13.93
N THR A 46 16.00 4.56 13.73
CA THR A 46 15.67 4.04 12.39
C THR A 46 15.07 5.14 11.52
N VAL A 47 15.57 5.25 10.29
CA VAL A 47 14.97 6.08 9.24
C VAL A 47 14.28 5.17 8.23
N LEU A 48 12.98 5.34 8.06
CA LEU A 48 12.21 4.75 6.97
C LEU A 48 12.27 5.72 5.79
N ASP A 49 13.07 5.37 4.79
CA ASP A 49 13.31 6.18 3.60
C ASP A 49 12.40 5.74 2.46
N TYR A 50 11.65 6.69 1.89
CA TYR A 50 10.71 6.45 0.80
C TYR A 50 11.07 7.28 -0.42
N LYS A 51 11.09 6.64 -1.59
CA LYS A 51 11.19 7.31 -2.88
C LYS A 51 9.80 7.63 -3.43
N PHE A 52 9.51 8.92 -3.61
CA PHE A 52 8.36 9.39 -4.39
C PHE A 52 8.77 9.58 -5.85
N VAL A 53 7.91 9.14 -6.77
CA VAL A 53 8.04 9.36 -8.21
C VAL A 53 6.70 9.82 -8.77
N ARG A 54 6.67 10.97 -9.42
CA ARG A 54 5.55 11.51 -10.17
C ARG A 54 5.83 11.42 -11.66
N LYS A 55 5.02 10.65 -12.39
CA LYS A 55 5.18 10.38 -13.82
C LYS A 55 3.91 10.73 -14.60
N PRO A 56 3.80 11.95 -15.12
CA PRO A 56 2.72 12.32 -16.03
C PRO A 56 2.93 11.71 -17.42
N SER A 57 1.85 11.40 -18.14
CA SER A 57 1.93 10.96 -19.54
C SER A 57 2.17 12.11 -20.52
N ASN A 58 1.87 13.34 -20.11
CA ASN A 58 2.11 14.56 -20.88
C ASN A 58 2.56 15.71 -19.97
N GLU A 59 3.87 15.96 -19.96
CA GLU A 59 4.47 16.99 -19.10
C GLU A 59 4.05 18.42 -19.45
N LYS A 60 3.64 18.68 -20.70
CA LYS A 60 3.17 20.02 -21.10
C LYS A 60 1.84 20.37 -20.44
N LEU A 61 1.01 19.37 -20.15
CA LEU A 61 -0.32 19.56 -19.57
C LEU A 61 -0.32 19.37 -18.05
N LEU A 62 0.49 18.45 -17.53
CA LEU A 62 0.46 18.06 -16.11
C LEU A 62 1.70 18.51 -15.30
N GLY A 63 2.60 19.26 -15.94
CA GLY A 63 3.90 19.65 -15.39
C GLY A 63 4.96 18.57 -15.56
N THR A 64 6.23 18.92 -15.38
CA THR A 64 7.36 17.98 -15.49
C THR A 64 7.26 16.89 -14.41
N GLY A 65 7.55 15.65 -14.79
CA GLY A 65 7.71 14.56 -13.82
C GLY A 65 8.87 14.85 -12.88
N PHE A 66 8.81 14.30 -11.67
CA PHE A 66 9.91 14.44 -10.72
C PHE A 66 9.98 13.24 -9.78
N ALA A 67 11.13 13.08 -9.14
CA ALA A 67 11.32 12.14 -8.06
C ALA A 67 11.95 12.85 -6.86
N ASP A 68 11.55 12.48 -5.66
CA ASP A 68 11.98 13.13 -4.43
C ASP A 68 11.94 12.13 -3.27
N ASP A 69 12.59 12.48 -2.16
CA ASP A 69 12.71 11.61 -0.99
C ASP A 69 11.77 12.08 0.13
N MET A 70 11.18 11.14 0.84
CA MET A 70 10.37 11.37 2.02
C MET A 70 10.82 10.43 3.13
N THR A 71 10.88 10.90 4.36
CA THR A 71 11.39 10.08 5.46
C THR A 71 10.48 10.09 6.67
N VAL A 72 10.46 8.97 7.39
CA VAL A 72 9.95 8.87 8.76
C VAL A 72 11.11 8.43 9.64
N THR A 73 11.62 9.36 10.46
CA THR A 73 12.66 9.07 11.43
C THR A 73 12.01 8.74 12.77
N VAL A 74 12.27 7.55 13.31
CA VAL A 74 11.85 7.18 14.66
C VAL A 74 12.86 7.79 15.64
N GLU A 75 12.51 8.91 16.25
CA GLU A 75 13.44 9.67 17.11
C GLU A 75 13.61 9.00 18.49
N SER A 76 12.51 8.53 19.08
CA SER A 76 12.53 7.90 20.40
C SER A 76 11.28 7.07 20.68
N ASP A 77 11.35 6.24 21.71
CA ASP A 77 10.17 5.63 22.33
C ASP A 77 9.36 6.68 23.12
N ALA A 78 8.05 6.54 23.13
CA ALA A 78 7.15 7.35 23.96
C ALA A 78 6.62 6.50 25.13
N THR A 79 5.35 6.12 25.10
CA THR A 79 4.77 5.09 25.99
C THR A 79 4.92 3.69 25.37
N PRO A 80 4.70 2.59 26.10
CA PRO A 80 4.84 1.24 25.54
C PRO A 80 4.06 1.06 24.23
N GLY A 81 4.77 0.68 23.17
CA GLY A 81 4.21 0.50 21.82
C GLY A 81 4.03 1.78 21.00
N LYS A 82 4.30 2.96 21.56
CA LYS A 82 4.21 4.26 20.87
C LYS A 82 5.61 4.87 20.64
N LYS A 83 5.74 5.64 19.56
CA LYS A 83 6.96 6.27 19.09
C LYS A 83 6.77 7.77 18.89
N ASN A 84 7.86 8.53 19.07
CA ASN A 84 7.98 9.89 18.57
C ASN A 84 8.72 9.85 17.24
N VAL A 85 8.19 10.54 16.23
CA VAL A 85 8.73 10.50 14.87
C VAL A 85 8.87 11.90 14.29
N LEU A 86 9.84 12.05 13.40
CA LEU A 86 10.00 13.20 12.53
C LEU A 86 9.69 12.80 11.10
N VAL A 87 8.76 13.50 10.47
CA VAL A 87 8.36 13.26 9.08
C VAL A 87 8.92 14.39 8.21
N GLN A 88 9.74 14.04 7.22
CA GLN A 88 10.19 14.95 6.17
C GLN A 88 9.48 14.60 4.87
N ILE A 89 8.85 15.59 4.23
CA ILE A 89 8.20 15.42 2.94
C ILE A 89 8.95 16.25 1.92
N TYR A 90 9.55 15.55 0.94
CA TYR A 90 10.35 16.12 -0.14
C TYR A 90 11.61 16.83 0.35
N THR A 91 12.50 17.12 -0.59
CA THR A 91 13.80 17.74 -0.38
C THR A 91 13.97 18.97 -1.28
N GLY A 92 15.02 19.75 -1.02
CA GLY A 92 15.34 20.95 -1.82
C GLY A 92 14.17 21.95 -1.88
N GLU A 93 13.88 22.44 -3.09
CA GLU A 93 12.83 23.45 -3.31
C GLU A 93 11.40 22.96 -3.05
N ARG A 94 11.18 21.64 -3.04
CA ARG A 94 9.85 21.04 -2.78
C ARG A 94 9.65 20.68 -1.31
N ALA A 95 10.71 20.80 -0.50
CA ALA A 95 10.69 20.43 0.91
C ALA A 95 9.57 21.17 1.65
N ARG A 96 8.80 20.40 2.42
CA ARG A 96 7.89 20.95 3.42
C ARG A 96 8.62 21.03 4.76
N GLU A 97 8.11 21.89 5.65
CA GLU A 97 8.59 21.94 7.03
C GLU A 97 8.47 20.56 7.70
N PRO A 98 9.57 20.00 8.24
CA PRO A 98 9.51 18.72 8.92
C PRO A 98 8.52 18.74 10.08
N GLN A 99 7.70 17.69 10.19
CA GLN A 99 6.66 17.58 11.21
C GLN A 99 7.05 16.55 12.26
N ARG A 100 7.15 16.99 13.52
CA ARG A 100 7.34 16.08 14.66
C ARG A 100 5.98 15.64 15.18
N ILE A 101 5.78 14.33 15.31
CA ILE A 101 4.55 13.73 15.81
C ILE A 101 4.88 12.78 16.95
N THR A 102 4.21 12.94 18.09
CA THR A 102 4.50 12.19 19.32
C THR A 102 3.46 11.13 19.61
N GLY A 103 3.87 10.02 20.21
CA GLY A 103 2.94 9.02 20.74
C GLY A 103 2.18 8.19 19.70
N MET A 104 2.76 7.93 18.53
CA MET A 104 2.14 7.14 17.46
C MET A 104 2.63 5.70 17.41
N ASP A 105 1.76 4.78 16.99
CA ASP A 105 2.08 3.39 16.63
C ASP A 105 1.85 3.11 15.15
N GLY A 106 1.06 3.94 14.46
CA GLY A 106 0.89 3.87 13.01
C GLY A 106 1.99 4.61 12.24
N ASN A 107 2.24 4.18 11.00
CA ASN A 107 3.21 4.84 10.11
C ASN A 107 2.59 6.11 9.49
N PRO A 108 3.09 7.32 9.79
CA PRO A 108 2.53 8.56 9.25
C PRO A 108 2.65 8.67 7.72
N MET A 109 3.58 7.94 7.11
CA MET A 109 3.74 7.94 5.65
C MET A 109 2.48 7.40 4.94
N LEU A 110 1.69 6.54 5.58
CA LEU A 110 0.40 6.10 5.06
C LEU A 110 -0.55 7.28 4.88
N ILE A 111 -0.69 8.13 5.90
CA ILE A 111 -1.55 9.31 5.85
C ILE A 111 -1.04 10.32 4.83
N VAL A 112 0.28 10.54 4.77
CA VAL A 112 0.90 11.43 3.77
C VAL A 112 0.56 10.96 2.35
N CYS A 113 0.69 9.66 2.06
CA CYS A 113 0.39 9.14 0.72
C CYS A 113 -1.10 9.24 0.38
N LEU A 114 -1.99 8.96 1.33
CA LEU A 114 -3.44 9.09 1.14
C LEU A 114 -3.87 10.55 0.92
N ASP A 115 -3.33 11.49 1.70
CA ASP A 115 -3.62 12.91 1.55
C ASP A 115 -3.09 13.44 0.20
N ASN A 116 -1.89 13.03 -0.22
CA ASN A 116 -1.36 13.35 -1.54
C ASN A 116 -2.26 12.78 -2.66
N ALA A 117 -2.72 11.54 -2.54
CA ALA A 117 -3.61 10.92 -3.51
C ALA A 117 -4.91 11.71 -3.70
N VAL A 118 -5.57 12.11 -2.60
CA VAL A 118 -6.79 12.93 -2.64
C VAL A 118 -6.50 14.32 -3.20
N ALA A 119 -5.40 14.96 -2.77
CA ALA A 119 -5.04 16.30 -3.21
C ALA A 119 -4.75 16.35 -4.72
N HIS A 120 -3.99 15.38 -5.23
CA HIS A 120 -3.65 15.30 -6.65
C HIS A 120 -4.83 14.82 -7.50
N PHE A 121 -5.68 13.93 -6.99
CA PHE A 121 -6.96 13.63 -7.63
C PHE A 121 -7.77 14.92 -7.82
N ARG A 122 -7.92 15.72 -6.77
CA ARG A 122 -8.64 16.99 -6.82
C ARG A 122 -8.03 17.99 -7.80
N GLN A 123 -6.71 18.04 -7.93
CA GLN A 123 -6.05 18.90 -8.93
C GLN A 123 -6.44 18.52 -10.36
N LEU A 124 -6.63 17.22 -10.63
CA LEU A 124 -6.98 16.69 -11.96
C LEU A 124 -8.49 16.74 -12.24
N ALA A 125 -9.29 16.28 -11.28
CA ALA A 125 -10.73 16.05 -11.43
C ALA A 125 -11.60 17.18 -10.85
N GLY A 126 -11.00 18.15 -10.14
CA GLY A 126 -11.73 19.17 -9.39
C GLY A 126 -12.43 18.60 -8.15
N GLY A 127 -13.46 19.31 -7.67
CA GLY A 127 -14.29 18.88 -6.54
C GLY A 127 -13.91 19.45 -5.18
N ASP A 128 -14.77 19.15 -4.20
CA ASP A 128 -14.59 19.57 -2.80
C ASP A 128 -13.63 18.62 -2.07
N SER A 129 -12.68 19.20 -1.31
CA SER A 129 -11.63 18.43 -0.64
C SER A 129 -12.19 17.51 0.44
N ALA A 130 -13.12 18.01 1.26
CA ALA A 130 -13.69 17.23 2.36
C ALA A 130 -14.58 16.10 1.81
N TYR A 131 -15.37 16.37 0.77
CA TYR A 131 -16.14 15.34 0.08
C TYR A 131 -15.25 14.21 -0.46
N LEU A 132 -14.22 14.57 -1.24
CA LEU A 132 -13.32 13.59 -1.85
C LEU A 132 -12.59 12.75 -0.81
N LYS A 133 -12.10 13.39 0.26
CA LYS A 133 -11.45 12.69 1.38
C LYS A 133 -12.41 11.74 2.09
N ASN A 134 -13.62 12.19 2.40
CA ASN A 134 -14.63 11.37 3.06
C ASN A 134 -15.06 10.18 2.20
N THR A 135 -15.22 10.37 0.89
CA THR A 135 -15.52 9.28 -0.05
C THR A 135 -14.37 8.28 -0.11
N PHE A 136 -13.12 8.75 -0.21
CA PHE A 136 -11.94 7.88 -0.21
C PHE A 136 -11.87 7.05 1.08
N SER A 137 -11.97 7.69 2.26
CA SER A 137 -11.90 7.01 3.55
C SER A 137 -13.02 5.99 3.74
N ARG A 138 -14.27 6.32 3.35
CA ARG A 138 -15.38 5.35 3.39
C ARG A 138 -15.15 4.17 2.47
N TYR A 139 -14.61 4.41 1.27
CA TYR A 139 -14.32 3.34 0.33
C TYR A 139 -13.23 2.40 0.87
N LEU A 140 -12.14 2.94 1.42
CA LEU A 140 -11.12 2.14 2.10
C LEU A 140 -11.69 1.29 3.23
N ALA A 141 -12.71 1.81 3.94
CA ALA A 141 -13.32 1.11 5.04
C ALA A 141 -14.24 -0.05 4.61
N ASN A 142 -14.98 0.13 3.53
CA ASN A 142 -16.12 -0.74 3.20
C ASN A 142 -15.96 -1.52 1.89
N ASP A 143 -15.27 -0.95 0.90
CA ASP A 143 -15.36 -1.37 -0.50
C ASP A 143 -13.99 -1.68 -1.14
N ALA A 144 -12.90 -1.34 -0.47
CA ALA A 144 -11.56 -1.67 -0.95
C ALA A 144 -11.34 -3.20 -0.96
N SER A 145 -10.79 -3.70 -2.05
CA SER A 145 -10.41 -5.10 -2.13
C SER A 145 -9.04 -5.30 -1.50
N ILE A 146 -8.81 -6.50 -0.99
CA ILE A 146 -7.52 -6.93 -0.45
C ILE A 146 -7.18 -8.28 -1.09
N ALA A 147 -5.90 -8.48 -1.39
CA ALA A 147 -5.37 -9.74 -1.90
C ALA A 147 -3.98 -10.02 -1.29
N PRO A 148 -3.63 -11.29 -1.04
CA PRO A 148 -2.26 -11.65 -0.67
C PRO A 148 -1.31 -11.37 -1.83
N VAL A 149 -0.10 -10.91 -1.52
CA VAL A 149 0.98 -10.63 -2.48
C VAL A 149 2.33 -11.06 -1.93
N LYS A 150 3.29 -11.29 -2.82
CA LYS A 150 4.72 -11.44 -2.49
C LYS A 150 5.42 -10.11 -2.76
N ILE A 151 6.14 -9.59 -1.77
CA ILE A 151 6.89 -8.35 -1.89
C ILE A 151 8.38 -8.68 -1.83
N LEU A 152 9.14 -8.30 -2.84
CA LEU A 152 10.60 -8.39 -2.79
C LEU A 152 11.14 -7.27 -1.89
N TYR A 153 11.69 -7.61 -0.73
CA TYR A 153 12.29 -6.66 0.21
C TYR A 153 13.73 -7.06 0.51
N LYS A 154 14.69 -6.16 0.22
CA LYS A 154 16.14 -6.37 0.42
C LYS A 154 16.63 -7.71 -0.15
N GLY A 155 16.10 -8.08 -1.33
CA GLY A 155 16.47 -9.32 -2.03
C GLY A 155 15.76 -10.59 -1.55
N GLN A 156 14.82 -10.50 -0.59
CA GLN A 156 14.03 -11.63 -0.11
C GLN A 156 12.54 -11.41 -0.36
N GLU A 157 11.82 -12.44 -0.82
CA GLU A 157 10.36 -12.37 -0.94
C GLU A 157 9.72 -12.53 0.44
N VAL A 158 8.85 -11.58 0.81
CA VAL A 158 8.06 -11.60 2.04
C VAL A 158 6.57 -11.61 1.73
N ASP A 159 5.79 -12.29 2.57
CA ASP A 159 4.33 -12.27 2.48
C ASP A 159 3.78 -10.91 2.87
N GLY A 160 2.80 -10.42 2.10
CA GLY A 160 2.10 -9.18 2.36
C GLY A 160 0.69 -9.18 1.80
N PHE A 161 0.08 -8.00 1.81
CA PHE A 161 -1.24 -7.75 1.25
C PHE A 161 -1.20 -6.52 0.36
N GLN A 162 -1.92 -6.57 -0.75
CA GLN A 162 -2.23 -5.41 -1.57
C GLN A 162 -3.69 -5.04 -1.38
N ILE A 163 -3.90 -3.80 -0.95
CA ILE A 163 -5.23 -3.18 -0.89
C ILE A 163 -5.41 -2.36 -2.15
N THR A 164 -6.53 -2.53 -2.86
CA THR A 164 -6.87 -1.79 -4.07
C THR A 164 -8.16 -1.02 -3.88
N ALA A 165 -8.13 0.27 -4.20
CA ALA A 165 -9.29 1.16 -4.10
C ALA A 165 -9.51 1.92 -5.41
N THR A 166 -10.77 2.03 -5.82
CA THR A 166 -11.21 2.85 -6.96
C THR A 166 -12.39 3.71 -6.48
N PRO A 167 -12.15 4.66 -5.56
CA PRO A 167 -13.17 5.22 -4.68
C PRO A 167 -14.27 6.00 -5.39
N TYR A 168 -14.01 6.44 -6.62
CA TYR A 168 -14.88 7.37 -7.34
C TYR A 168 -15.63 6.75 -8.52
N ALA A 169 -15.35 5.51 -8.91
CA ALA A 169 -15.91 4.89 -10.11
C ALA A 169 -17.45 4.76 -10.09
N ASN A 170 -18.00 4.58 -8.88
CA ASN A 170 -19.43 4.48 -8.63
C ASN A 170 -20.01 5.71 -7.90
N ASP A 171 -19.26 6.81 -7.84
CA ASP A 171 -19.73 8.04 -7.21
C ASP A 171 -20.90 8.64 -8.02
N LYS A 172 -21.91 9.15 -7.32
CA LYS A 172 -23.08 9.80 -7.95
C LYS A 172 -22.72 11.02 -8.79
N ASP A 173 -21.61 11.68 -8.43
CA ASP A 173 -21.09 12.87 -9.09
C ASP A 173 -19.94 12.55 -10.07
N LYS A 174 -19.70 11.28 -10.42
CA LYS A 174 -18.58 10.85 -11.29
C LYS A 174 -18.52 11.56 -12.64
N SER A 175 -19.66 11.94 -13.22
CA SER A 175 -19.71 12.68 -14.48
C SER A 175 -19.07 14.06 -14.42
N LYS A 176 -18.87 14.61 -13.21
CA LYS A 176 -18.20 15.90 -12.97
C LYS A 176 -16.68 15.76 -12.84
N MET A 177 -16.14 14.55 -12.82
CA MET A 177 -14.72 14.27 -12.56
C MET A 177 -13.85 14.26 -13.82
N GLY A 178 -14.40 14.66 -14.97
CA GLY A 178 -13.62 14.86 -16.20
C GLY A 178 -12.94 13.60 -16.73
N GLY A 179 -13.50 12.41 -16.47
CA GLY A 179 -12.96 11.12 -16.92
C GLY A 179 -11.99 10.45 -15.94
N PHE A 180 -11.65 11.10 -14.82
CA PHE A 180 -10.73 10.55 -13.82
C PHE A 180 -11.39 9.62 -12.79
N GLU A 181 -12.71 9.40 -12.84
CA GLU A 181 -13.46 8.63 -11.84
C GLU A 181 -12.94 7.20 -11.61
N ASN A 182 -12.22 6.63 -12.58
CA ASN A 182 -11.61 5.30 -12.52
C ASN A 182 -10.18 5.30 -11.96
N ALA A 183 -9.74 6.41 -11.35
CA ALA A 183 -8.45 6.46 -10.65
C ALA A 183 -8.36 5.35 -9.59
N THR A 184 -7.24 4.63 -9.61
CA THR A 184 -7.02 3.45 -8.79
C THR A 184 -5.81 3.62 -7.89
N PHE A 185 -5.95 3.19 -6.64
CA PHE A 185 -4.93 3.34 -5.60
C PHE A 185 -4.60 1.95 -5.06
N LYS A 186 -3.33 1.57 -5.15
CA LYS A 186 -2.83 0.27 -4.68
C LYS A 186 -1.84 0.48 -3.54
N ILE A 187 -2.06 -0.18 -2.41
CA ILE A 187 -1.22 -0.04 -1.22
C ILE A 187 -0.74 -1.44 -0.84
N ALA A 188 0.57 -1.67 -0.95
CA ALA A 188 1.21 -2.92 -0.57
C ALA A 188 1.83 -2.80 0.82
N LEU A 189 1.47 -3.70 1.72
CA LEU A 189 1.98 -3.75 3.09
C LEU A 189 2.43 -5.15 3.48
N SER A 190 3.44 -5.23 4.36
CA SER A 190 3.87 -6.48 5.00
C SER A 190 4.35 -6.22 6.41
N SER A 191 3.93 -7.05 7.37
CA SER A 191 4.46 -7.00 8.74
C SER A 191 5.93 -7.40 8.86
N LYS A 192 6.54 -7.90 7.77
CA LYS A 192 7.96 -8.22 7.66
C LYS A 192 8.82 -7.02 7.21
N ILE A 193 8.17 -5.91 6.86
CA ILE A 193 8.83 -4.66 6.44
C ILE A 193 8.73 -3.65 7.60
N PRO A 194 9.82 -3.00 8.03
CA PRO A 194 9.77 -1.95 9.04
C PRO A 194 8.79 -0.84 8.65
N GLY A 195 7.84 -0.49 9.53
CA GLY A 195 6.81 0.49 9.21
C GLY A 195 5.68 -0.02 8.30
N TYR A 196 5.72 -1.30 7.93
CA TYR A 196 4.75 -2.10 7.17
C TYR A 196 4.45 -1.65 5.73
N LEU A 197 4.42 -0.35 5.45
CA LEU A 197 4.19 0.20 4.12
C LEU A 197 5.38 -0.08 3.20
N ALA A 198 5.15 -0.89 2.17
CA ALA A 198 6.13 -1.20 1.14
C ALA A 198 6.04 -0.23 -0.04
N GLN A 199 4.83 -0.07 -0.58
CA GLN A 199 4.59 0.77 -1.75
C GLN A 199 3.15 1.29 -1.76
N MET A 200 2.95 2.51 -2.24
CA MET A 200 1.67 2.99 -2.71
C MET A 200 1.79 3.46 -4.16
N VAL A 201 0.86 3.04 -5.01
CA VAL A 201 0.71 3.50 -6.40
C VAL A 201 -0.63 4.20 -6.53
N SER A 202 -0.61 5.45 -7.00
CA SER A 202 -1.79 6.21 -7.38
C SER A 202 -1.81 6.32 -8.91
N ASP A 203 -2.76 5.65 -9.55
CA ASP A 203 -2.94 5.64 -10.99
C ASP A 203 -4.16 6.48 -11.36
N PHE A 204 -3.92 7.72 -11.77
CA PHE A 204 -4.93 8.67 -12.22
C PHE A 204 -5.16 8.48 -13.72
N THR A 205 -5.86 7.40 -14.06
CA THR A 205 -6.29 7.12 -15.42
C THR A 205 -7.43 8.04 -15.85
N ASN A 206 -7.53 8.30 -17.16
CA ASN A 206 -8.65 9.03 -17.74
C ASN A 206 -9.39 8.13 -18.74
N THR A 207 -10.73 8.22 -18.77
CA THR A 207 -11.57 7.46 -19.71
C THR A 207 -11.41 7.91 -21.15
N ASP A 208 -11.05 9.17 -21.39
CA ASP A 208 -10.60 9.63 -22.70
C ASP A 208 -9.11 9.28 -22.91
N LYS A 209 -8.84 8.43 -23.91
CA LYS A 209 -7.48 7.99 -24.25
C LYS A 209 -6.58 9.11 -24.77
N ALA A 210 -7.16 10.22 -25.24
CA ALA A 210 -6.41 11.40 -25.66
C ALA A 210 -6.06 12.32 -24.49
N ALA A 211 -6.75 12.18 -23.35
CA ALA A 211 -6.48 12.97 -22.15
C ALA A 211 -5.21 12.49 -21.44
N PRO A 212 -4.49 13.40 -20.74
CA PRO A 212 -3.30 13.02 -20.02
C PRO A 212 -3.65 12.20 -18.77
N THR A 213 -2.74 11.31 -18.38
CA THR A 213 -2.81 10.47 -17.20
C THR A 213 -1.62 10.75 -16.30
N LEU A 214 -1.73 10.37 -15.03
CA LEU A 214 -0.67 10.54 -14.05
C LEU A 214 -0.51 9.26 -13.26
N VAL A 215 0.73 8.80 -13.11
CA VAL A 215 1.07 7.74 -12.15
C VAL A 215 2.00 8.32 -11.11
N GLU A 216 1.67 8.08 -9.85
CA GLU A 216 2.53 8.40 -8.72
C GLU A 216 2.85 7.16 -7.93
N THR A 217 4.07 7.08 -7.42
CA THR A 217 4.53 5.93 -6.64
C THR A 217 5.34 6.41 -5.46
N THR A 218 5.01 5.92 -4.27
CA THR A 218 5.84 6.05 -3.07
C THR A 218 6.33 4.65 -2.69
N THR A 219 7.63 4.41 -2.69
CA THR A 219 8.20 3.08 -2.40
C THR A 219 9.24 3.17 -1.28
N LEU A 220 9.15 2.30 -0.28
CA LEU A 220 10.18 2.19 0.76
C LEU A 220 11.49 1.71 0.13
N ASN A 221 12.62 2.31 0.51
CA ASN A 221 13.93 1.87 0.06
C ASN A 221 14.18 0.38 0.38
N GLY A 222 14.70 -0.34 -0.61
CA GLY A 222 14.90 -1.79 -0.58
C GLY A 222 13.68 -2.62 -0.98
N VAL A 223 12.51 -2.01 -1.24
CA VAL A 223 11.38 -2.70 -1.88
C VAL A 223 11.59 -2.76 -3.39
N GLY A 224 11.44 -3.95 -3.96
CA GLY A 224 11.44 -4.22 -5.39
C GLY A 224 10.04 -4.56 -5.90
N GLU A 225 9.93 -5.66 -6.64
CA GLU A 225 8.68 -6.09 -7.25
C GLU A 225 7.62 -6.50 -6.20
N VAL A 226 6.35 -6.17 -6.48
CA VAL A 226 5.16 -6.62 -5.76
C VAL A 226 4.38 -7.52 -6.71
N LYS A 227 4.23 -8.81 -6.36
CA LYS A 227 3.64 -9.87 -7.20
C LYS A 227 2.36 -10.44 -6.58
#